data_AF-A0A9D9HS99-F1
#
_entry.id   AF-A0A9D9HS99-F1
#
_cell.length_a   1.000
_cell.length_b   1.000
_cell.length_c   1.000
_cell.angle_alpha   90.00
_cell.angle_beta   90.00
_cell.angle_gamma   90.00
#
_symmetry.space_group_name_H-M   'P 1'
#
loop_
_entity.id
_entity.type
_entity.pdbx_description
1 polymer ?
#
loop_
_entity_poly.entity_id
_entity_poly.type
_entity_poly.pdbx_seq_one_letter_code
_entity_poly.pdbx_strand_id
1 'polypeptide(L)'
;MIFELVLEKDFYQHFGDGYCMEMPASQNRIDRLLNFLCEQNALWRFYAIFSNGIWFHGIHIVFPKNADADSAIQDVCKWSGSTSYCAIENGTQTVFDTDGDVIAFADFTEGSEN
;
A
#
# COMPACT_ATOMS: atom_id res chain seq x y z
N MET A 1 -14.52 10.21 -7.70
CA MET A 1 -13.31 9.37 -7.61
C MET A 1 -12.35 9.89 -8.65
N ILE A 2 -11.16 10.33 -8.26
CA ILE A 2 -10.12 10.79 -9.18
C ILE A 2 -9.12 9.65 -9.28
N PHE A 3 -8.83 9.20 -10.50
CA PHE A 3 -7.78 8.22 -10.78
C PHE A 3 -6.56 8.99 -11.26
N GLU A 4 -5.48 8.95 -10.48
CA GLU A 4 -4.23 9.61 -10.82
C GLU A 4 -3.18 8.56 -11.18
N LEU A 5 -2.49 8.81 -12.29
CA LEU A 5 -1.37 8.00 -12.73
C LEU A 5 -0.10 8.54 -12.07
N VAL A 6 0.58 7.72 -11.28
CA VAL A 6 1.81 8.10 -10.59
C VAL A 6 2.96 7.24 -11.11
N LEU A 7 4.08 7.87 -11.45
CA LEU A 7 5.31 7.14 -11.76
C LEU A 7 5.89 6.56 -10.47
N GLU A 8 6.48 5.37 -10.52
CA GLU A 8 7.02 4.67 -9.34
C GLU A 8 7.96 5.56 -8.50
N LYS A 9 8.85 6.31 -9.16
CA LYS A 9 9.79 7.23 -8.52
C LYS A 9 9.15 8.39 -7.75
N ASP A 10 7.90 8.72 -8.06
CA ASP A 10 7.16 9.82 -7.43
C ASP A 10 6.18 9.29 -6.36
N PHE A 11 6.16 7.98 -6.11
CA PHE A 11 5.18 7.35 -5.21
C PHE A 11 5.23 7.94 -3.81
N TYR A 12 6.42 7.99 -3.18
CA TYR A 12 6.55 8.54 -1.83
C TYR A 12 6.18 10.03 -1.77
N GLN A 13 6.61 10.82 -2.75
CA GLN A 13 6.28 12.24 -2.80
C GLN A 13 4.77 12.48 -2.89
N HIS A 14 4.05 11.57 -3.53
CA HIS A 14 2.62 11.67 -3.75
C HIS A 14 1.79 11.13 -2.57
N PHE A 15 2.17 9.97 -2.03
CA PHE A 15 1.38 9.25 -1.02
C PHE A 15 1.89 9.44 0.42
N GLY A 16 3.17 9.72 0.60
CA GLY A 16 3.82 9.86 1.91
C GLY A 16 4.01 8.51 2.61
N ASP A 17 4.11 8.56 3.94
CA ASP A 17 4.17 7.38 4.78
C ASP A 17 2.82 6.66 4.83
N GLY A 18 2.86 5.35 5.03
CA GLY A 18 1.66 4.52 5.10
C GLY A 18 1.92 3.09 4.68
N TYR A 19 0.86 2.40 4.28
CA TYR A 19 0.92 1.02 3.81
C TYR A 19 0.42 0.94 2.38
N CYS A 20 0.92 -0.04 1.64
CA CYS A 20 0.43 -0.33 0.31
C CYS A 20 0.19 -1.82 0.10
N MET A 21 -0.84 -2.15 -0.66
CA MET A 21 -1.12 -3.55 -1.01
C MET A 21 -1.68 -3.62 -2.43
N GLU A 22 -1.50 -4.77 -3.08
CA GLU A 22 -2.15 -5.06 -4.35
C GLU A 22 -3.68 -5.07 -4.16
N MET A 23 -4.39 -4.50 -5.14
CA MET A 23 -5.84 -4.44 -5.11
C MET A 23 -6.44 -5.86 -5.16
N PRO A 24 -7.38 -6.20 -4.26
CA PRO A 24 -8.01 -7.52 -4.28
C PRO A 24 -8.75 -7.77 -5.61
N ALA A 25 -8.59 -8.96 -6.19
CA ALA A 25 -9.14 -9.27 -7.51
C ALA A 25 -10.67 -9.47 -7.56
N SER A 26 -11.34 -9.67 -6.41
CA SER A 26 -12.80 -9.93 -6.37
C SER A 26 -13.56 -8.81 -5.66
N GLN A 27 -14.73 -8.46 -6.22
CA GLN A 27 -15.58 -7.40 -5.68
C GLN A 27 -15.89 -7.60 -4.19
N ASN A 28 -16.26 -8.81 -3.78
CA ASN A 28 -16.55 -9.11 -2.37
C ASN A 28 -15.37 -8.82 -1.43
N ARG A 29 -14.13 -9.05 -1.90
CA ARG A 29 -12.93 -8.75 -1.10
C ARG A 29 -12.65 -7.26 -1.07
N ILE A 30 -12.90 -6.54 -2.17
CA ILE A 30 -12.81 -5.09 -2.22
C ILE A 30 -13.84 -4.47 -1.27
N ASP A 31 -15.09 -4.90 -1.29
CA ASP A 31 -16.13 -4.37 -0.41
C ASP A 31 -15.79 -4.60 1.07
N ARG A 32 -15.28 -5.80 1.40
CA ARG A 32 -14.79 -6.10 2.75
C ARG A 32 -13.62 -5.20 3.17
N LEU A 33 -12.70 -4.91 2.25
CA LEU A 33 -11.59 -3.99 2.49
C LEU A 33 -12.08 -2.60 2.82
N LEU A 34 -12.93 -2.05 1.96
CA LEU A 34 -13.40 -0.68 2.12
C LEU A 34 -14.23 -0.53 3.40
N ASN A 35 -15.05 -1.52 3.75
CA ASN A 35 -15.77 -1.52 5.02
C ASN A 35 -14.81 -1.55 6.22
N PHE A 36 -13.81 -2.42 6.22
CA PHE A 36 -12.81 -2.48 7.28
C PHE A 36 -12.06 -1.15 7.42
N LEU A 37 -11.56 -0.57 6.32
CA LEU A 37 -10.85 0.71 6.35
C LEU A 37 -11.73 1.85 6.86
N CYS A 38 -13.03 1.82 6.53
CA CYS A 38 -14.01 2.76 7.06
C CYS A 38 -14.19 2.62 8.58
N GLU A 39 -14.33 1.39 9.08
CA GLU A 39 -14.45 1.09 10.52
C GLU A 39 -13.20 1.51 11.31
N GLN A 40 -12.02 1.38 10.71
CA GLN A 40 -10.75 1.80 11.31
C GLN A 40 -10.51 3.32 11.19
N ASN A 41 -11.41 4.08 10.55
CA ASN A 41 -11.23 5.49 10.23
C ASN A 41 -9.89 5.75 9.49
N ALA A 42 -9.49 4.82 8.63
CA ALA A 42 -8.27 4.89 7.85
C ALA A 42 -8.49 5.77 6.60
N LEU A 43 -7.46 6.53 6.23
CA LEU A 43 -7.43 7.22 4.94
C LEU A 43 -6.90 6.25 3.89
N TRP A 44 -7.52 6.21 2.72
CA TRP A 44 -7.08 5.32 1.65
C TRP A 44 -7.26 5.94 0.27
N ARG A 45 -6.42 5.52 -0.67
CA ARG A 45 -6.42 5.96 -2.07
C ARG A 45 -6.06 4.79 -2.99
N PHE A 46 -6.86 4.57 -4.03
CA PHE A 46 -6.46 3.67 -5.10
C PHE A 46 -5.39 4.33 -5.97
N TYR A 47 -4.48 3.52 -6.49
CA TYR A 47 -3.43 3.98 -7.38
C TYR A 47 -3.13 2.96 -8.47
N ALA A 48 -2.57 3.44 -9.58
CA ALA A 48 -1.97 2.62 -10.61
C ALA A 48 -0.57 3.14 -10.91
N ILE A 49 0.42 2.24 -10.93
CA ILE A 49 1.80 2.53 -11.28
C ILE A 49 2.14 1.72 -12.54
N PHE A 50 2.81 2.37 -13.49
CA PHE A 50 3.40 1.67 -14.62
C PHE A 50 4.92 1.60 -14.42
N SER A 51 5.44 0.38 -14.23
CA SER A 51 6.86 0.12 -14.04
C SER A 51 7.30 -1.08 -14.84
N ASN A 52 8.48 -1.00 -15.47
CA ASN A 52 9.06 -2.08 -16.27
C ASN A 52 8.11 -2.70 -17.32
N GLY A 53 7.23 -1.88 -17.91
CA GLY A 53 6.26 -2.35 -18.89
C GLY A 53 5.02 -3.02 -18.30
N ILE A 54 4.87 -3.06 -16.98
CA ILE A 54 3.79 -3.74 -16.25
C ILE A 54 2.95 -2.71 -15.48
N TRP A 55 1.64 -2.90 -15.52
CA TRP A 55 0.69 -2.14 -14.71
C TRP A 55 0.50 -2.81 -13.35
N PHE A 56 0.76 -2.06 -12.29
CA PHE A 56 0.45 -2.42 -10.93
C PHE A 56 -0.73 -1.59 -10.42
N HIS A 57 -1.71 -2.24 -9.80
CA HIS A 57 -2.88 -1.58 -9.21
C HIS A 57 -2.91 -1.87 -7.73
N GLY A 58 -2.97 -0.82 -6.92
CA GLY A 58 -2.91 -0.96 -5.48
C GLY A 58 -3.81 0.02 -4.75
N ILE A 59 -3.78 -0.12 -3.44
CA ILE A 59 -4.40 0.80 -2.50
C ILE A 59 -3.34 1.23 -1.50
N HIS A 60 -3.20 2.54 -1.34
CA HIS A 60 -2.41 3.17 -0.29
C HIS A 60 -3.31 3.42 0.91
N ILE A 61 -2.86 3.08 2.10
CA ILE A 61 -3.63 3.10 3.35
C ILE A 61 -2.82 3.83 4.42
N VAL A 62 -3.46 4.76 5.12
CA VAL A 62 -2.90 5.45 6.28
C VAL A 62 -3.82 5.24 7.47
N PHE A 63 -3.36 4.48 8.46
CA PHE A 63 -4.10 4.25 9.69
C PHE A 63 -3.95 5.42 10.67
N PRO A 64 -4.92 5.64 11.58
CA PRO A 64 -4.76 6.58 12.69
C PRO A 64 -3.58 6.20 13.59
N LYS A 65 -2.88 7.21 14.16
CA LYS A 65 -1.68 7.01 15.00
C LYS A 65 -1.87 6.12 16.23
N ASN A 66 -3.09 5.91 16.67
CA ASN A 66 -3.45 5.11 17.85
C ASN A 66 -3.96 3.71 17.49
N ALA A 67 -3.99 3.34 16.21
CA ALA A 67 -4.35 2.01 15.76
C ALA A 67 -3.13 1.08 15.82
N ASP A 68 -3.38 -0.21 16.06
CA ASP A 68 -2.39 -1.26 15.83
C ASP A 68 -2.29 -1.54 14.32
N ALA A 69 -1.61 -0.64 13.61
CA ALA A 69 -1.61 -0.57 12.15
C ALA A 69 -0.93 -1.78 11.51
N ASP A 70 0.13 -2.31 12.12
CA ASP A 70 0.88 -3.47 11.62
C ASP A 70 0.03 -4.75 11.68
N SER A 71 -0.62 -5.01 12.81
CA SER A 71 -1.54 -6.15 12.93
C SER A 71 -2.73 -5.99 11.97
N ALA A 72 -3.27 -4.78 11.84
CA ALA A 72 -4.40 -4.49 10.97
C ALA A 72 -4.08 -4.74 9.49
N ILE A 73 -2.94 -4.25 8.98
CA ILE A 73 -2.55 -4.46 7.59
C ILE A 73 -2.21 -5.92 7.30
N GLN A 74 -1.60 -6.62 8.26
CA GLN A 74 -1.30 -8.03 8.13
C GLN A 74 -2.58 -8.86 7.99
N ASP A 75 -3.58 -8.60 8.84
CA ASP A 75 -4.88 -9.25 8.74
C ASP A 75 -5.56 -8.95 7.40
N VAL A 76 -5.54 -7.68 6.98
CA VAL A 76 -6.02 -7.24 5.67
C VAL A 76 -5.40 -8.05 4.54
N CYS A 77 -4.07 -8.19 4.53
CA CYS A 77 -3.34 -8.93 3.51
C CYS A 77 -3.79 -10.40 3.46
N LYS A 78 -3.95 -11.04 4.62
CA LYS A 78 -4.39 -12.44 4.71
C LYS A 78 -5.79 -12.64 4.11
N TRP A 79 -6.78 -11.86 4.52
CA TRP A 79 -8.15 -12.10 4.07
C TRP A 79 -8.45 -11.50 2.68
N SER A 80 -7.68 -10.52 2.21
CA SER A 80 -7.73 -10.05 0.81
C SER A 80 -7.17 -11.09 -0.18
N GLY A 81 -6.38 -12.04 0.32
CA GLY A 81 -5.64 -13.01 -0.48
C GLY A 81 -4.50 -12.37 -1.26
N SER A 82 -4.02 -11.21 -0.82
CA SER A 82 -2.74 -10.65 -1.27
C SER A 82 -1.62 -11.45 -0.61
N THR A 83 -0.53 -11.69 -1.34
CA THR A 83 0.62 -12.46 -0.83
C THR A 83 1.61 -11.59 -0.05
N SER A 84 1.48 -10.26 -0.17
CA SER A 84 2.38 -9.29 0.44
C SER A 84 1.71 -7.93 0.59
N TYR A 85 2.23 -7.14 1.51
CA TYR A 85 1.96 -5.71 1.67
C TYR A 85 3.27 -4.96 1.85
N CYS A 86 3.24 -3.64 1.71
CA CYS A 86 4.38 -2.78 1.98
C CYS A 86 4.06 -1.81 3.12
N ALA A 87 5.08 -1.45 3.90
CA ALA A 87 5.09 -0.27 4.76
C ALA A 87 6.07 0.75 4.18
N ILE A 88 5.71 2.03 4.20
CA ILE A 88 6.51 3.14 3.71
C ILE A 88 6.74 4.08 4.87
N GLU A 89 8.01 4.25 5.23
CA GLU A 89 8.43 5.09 6.34
C GLU A 89 9.64 5.92 5.92
N ASN A 90 9.52 7.25 6.00
CA ASN A 90 10.60 8.19 5.70
C ASN A 90 11.26 7.93 4.33
N GLY A 91 10.46 7.56 3.32
CA GLY A 91 10.91 7.30 1.96
C GLY A 91 11.50 5.91 1.73
N THR A 92 11.56 5.05 2.74
CA THR A 92 11.89 3.63 2.56
C THR A 92 10.62 2.79 2.51
N GLN A 93 10.47 2.00 1.45
CA GLN A 93 9.46 0.95 1.35
C GLN A 93 10.06 -0.38 1.81
N THR A 94 9.39 -1.03 2.76
CA THR A 94 9.66 -2.41 3.15
C THR A 94 8.49 -3.28 2.74
N VAL A 95 8.75 -4.41 2.08
CA VAL A 95 7.74 -5.38 1.66
C VAL A 95 7.76 -6.57 2.62
N PHE A 96 6.58 -6.93 3.10
CA PHE A 96 6.34 -8.02 4.03
C PHE A 96 5.49 -9.08 3.34
N ASP A 97 5.70 -10.34 3.70
CA ASP A 97 4.75 -11.41 3.38
C ASP A 97 3.54 -11.39 4.33
N THR A 98 2.64 -12.36 4.17
CA THR A 98 1.45 -12.46 5.02
C THR A 98 1.76 -12.78 6.49
N ASP A 99 2.92 -13.36 6.80
CA ASP A 99 3.31 -13.69 8.16
C ASP A 99 4.03 -12.54 8.87
N GLY A 100 4.33 -11.47 8.13
CA GLY A 100 5.01 -10.28 8.63
C GLY A 100 6.53 -10.37 8.48
N ASP A 101 7.03 -11.34 7.73
CA ASP A 101 8.45 -11.47 7.44
C ASP A 101 8.84 -10.52 6.30
N VAL A 102 9.98 -9.84 6.44
CA VAL A 102 10.52 -8.94 5.42
C VAL A 102 11.04 -9.74 4.23
N ILE A 103 10.53 -9.44 3.03
CA ILE A 103 10.91 -10.13 1.79
C ILE A 103 11.60 -9.22 0.76
N ALA A 104 11.43 -7.90 0.85
CA ALA A 104 12.13 -6.93 0.00
C ALA A 104 12.14 -5.53 0.63
N PHE A 105 12.99 -4.64 0.11
CA PHE A 105 12.99 -3.22 0.42
C PHE A 105 13.34 -2.40 -0.82
N ALA A 106 12.82 -1.18 -0.89
CA ALA A 106 13.13 -0.18 -1.90
C ALA A 106 13.29 1.19 -1.23
N ASP A 107 14.35 1.92 -1.58
CA ASP A 107 14.59 3.26 -1.05
C ASP A 107 14.24 4.30 -2.11
N PHE A 108 13.30 5.19 -1.78
CA PHE A 108 12.87 6.30 -2.64
C PHE A 108 13.65 7.60 -2.37
N THR A 109 14.57 7.61 -1.40
CA THR A 109 15.33 8.79 -0.99
C THR A 109 16.59 9.04 -1.83
N GLU A 110 16.96 8.14 -2.75
CA GLU A 110 18.02 8.41 -3.72
C GLU A 110 17.60 9.52 -4.68
N GLY A 111 18.18 10.70 -4.44
CA GLY A 111 17.83 11.96 -5.08
C GLY A 111 18.29 12.06 -6.53
N SER A 112 17.48 12.82 -7.29
CA SER A 112 17.86 13.67 -8.41
C SER A 112 19.25 13.39 -9.00
N GLU A 113 19.28 12.66 -10.11
CA GLU A 113 20.39 12.82 -11.06
C GLU A 113 20.43 14.30 -11.46
N ASN A 114 21.52 14.98 -11.05
CA ASN A 114 21.88 16.33 -11.51
C ASN A 114 22.08 16.35 -13.03
#